data_AF-A0A918EPN3-F1
#
_entry.id   AF-A0A918EPN3-F1
#
_cell.length_a   1.000
_cell.length_b   1.000
_cell.length_c   1.000
_cell.angle_alpha   90.00
_cell.angle_beta   90.00
_cell.angle_gamma   90.00
#
_symmetry.space_group_name_H-M   'P 1'
#
loop_
_entity.id
_entity.type
_entity.pdbx_description
1 polymer ?
#
loop_
_entity_poly.entity_id
_entity_poly.type
_entity_poly.pdbx_seq_one_letter_code
_entity_poly.pdbx_strand_id
1 'polypeptide(L)'
;MLPGVNEWQIMRGRVYGADHTDPGPRPGRAYAELVGGPLDGLLLDITDRPAREVREGVALRTEIGRYGAGGRALYVPRGDGGRRFDWAGDTP
;
A
#
# COMPACT_ATOMS: atom_id res chain seq x y z
N MET A 1 24.16 -3.21 -8.07
CA MET A 1 23.28 -3.25 -6.89
C MET A 1 24.05 -2.57 -5.76
N LEU A 2 23.64 -1.39 -5.32
CA LEU A 2 24.36 -0.67 -4.25
C LEU A 2 24.01 -1.31 -2.89
N PRO A 3 25.00 -1.73 -2.08
CA PRO A 3 24.73 -2.34 -0.79
C PRO A 3 24.30 -1.26 0.21
N GLY A 4 23.12 -1.43 0.83
CA GLY A 4 22.70 -0.60 1.98
C GLY A 4 21.39 0.17 1.84
N VAL A 5 20.70 0.14 0.69
CA VAL A 5 19.33 0.67 0.60
C VAL A 5 18.36 -0.48 0.84
N ASN A 6 17.73 -0.52 2.02
CA ASN A 6 16.62 -1.44 2.25
C ASN A 6 15.46 -1.04 1.33
N GLU A 7 14.85 -2.00 0.64
CA GLU A 7 13.68 -1.78 -0.24
C GLU A 7 12.56 -0.96 0.44
N TRP A 8 12.37 -1.16 1.74
CA TRP A 8 11.45 -0.40 2.60
C TRP A 8 11.70 1.11 2.60
N GLN A 9 12.97 1.55 2.54
CA GLN A 9 13.30 2.97 2.46
C GLN A 9 12.99 3.55 1.09
N ILE A 10 13.03 2.74 0.03
CA ILE A 10 12.68 3.16 -1.33
C ILE A 10 11.16 3.31 -1.47
N MET A 11 10.37 2.49 -0.78
CA MET A 11 8.91 2.50 -0.87
C MET A 11 8.27 3.64 -0.07
N ARG A 12 8.87 4.01 1.06
CA ARG A 12 8.24 4.92 2.00
C ARG A 12 7.81 6.25 1.37
N GLY A 13 6.53 6.60 1.54
CA GLY A 13 5.94 7.85 1.04
C GLY A 13 5.62 7.84 -0.46
N ARG A 14 5.83 6.73 -1.17
CA ARG A 14 5.41 6.57 -2.56
C ARG A 14 3.98 6.05 -2.65
N VAL A 15 3.23 6.52 -3.62
CA VAL A 15 1.86 6.10 -3.88
C VAL A 15 1.87 4.78 -4.63
N TYR A 16 1.14 3.80 -4.11
CA TYR A 16 0.95 2.51 -4.74
C TYR A 16 0.33 2.69 -6.15
N GLY A 17 0.99 2.12 -7.15
CA GLY A 17 0.55 2.20 -8.56
C GLY A 17 0.84 3.53 -9.24
N ALA A 18 1.54 4.47 -8.59
CA ALA A 18 1.98 5.70 -9.23
C ALA A 18 3.11 5.46 -10.23
N ASP A 19 3.20 6.35 -11.21
CA ASP A 19 4.28 6.36 -12.18
C ASP A 19 5.65 6.54 -11.49
N HIS A 20 6.69 5.91 -12.03
CA HIS A 20 8.03 5.94 -11.43
C HIS A 20 8.67 7.34 -11.41
N THR A 21 8.23 8.27 -12.27
CA THR A 21 8.79 9.63 -12.38
C THR A 21 8.21 10.62 -11.37
N ASP A 22 6.97 10.42 -10.93
CA ASP A 22 6.32 11.20 -9.87
C ASP A 22 5.55 10.27 -8.93
N PRO A 23 6.27 9.51 -8.10
CA PRO A 23 5.65 8.49 -7.26
C PRO A 23 5.03 9.08 -5.98
N GLY A 24 5.02 10.40 -5.78
CA GLY A 24 4.62 11.04 -4.53
C GLY A 24 3.10 11.28 -4.40
N PRO A 25 2.63 11.64 -3.18
CA PRO A 25 1.25 12.05 -2.96
C PRO A 25 0.96 13.39 -3.65
N ARG A 26 -0.26 13.53 -4.18
CA ARG A 26 -0.73 14.74 -4.86
C ARG A 26 -1.58 15.61 -3.92
N PRO A 27 -1.47 16.95 -4.01
CA PRO A 27 -2.35 17.86 -3.28
C PRO A 27 -3.84 17.59 -3.57
N GLY A 28 -4.70 17.77 -2.56
CA GLY A 28 -6.15 17.60 -2.69
C GLY A 28 -6.63 16.14 -2.70
N ARG A 29 -5.73 15.17 -2.55
CA ARG A 29 -6.06 13.73 -2.47
C ARG A 29 -5.95 13.19 -1.05
N ALA A 30 -6.69 12.12 -0.79
CA ALA A 30 -6.67 11.39 0.47
C ALA A 30 -5.85 10.11 0.32
N TYR A 31 -4.88 9.93 1.21
CA TYR A 31 -4.00 8.76 1.23
C TYR A 31 -4.09 8.02 2.57
N ALA A 32 -3.99 6.70 2.51
CA ALA A 32 -3.77 5.85 3.67
C ALA A 32 -2.39 5.18 3.62
N GLU A 33 -1.69 5.14 4.74
CA GLU A 33 -0.40 4.43 4.85
C GLU A 33 -0.66 2.92 4.98
N LEU A 34 0.05 2.13 4.18
CA LEU A 34 0.08 0.67 4.29
C LEU A 34 1.12 0.28 5.35
N VAL A 35 0.69 -0.50 6.35
CA VAL A 35 1.50 -0.85 7.51
C VAL A 35 1.68 -2.36 7.60
N GLY A 36 2.94 -2.80 7.67
CA GLY A 36 3.35 -4.19 7.62
C GLY A 36 3.22 -4.83 6.23
N GLY A 37 3.59 -6.10 6.14
CA GLY A 37 3.48 -6.87 4.89
C GLY A 37 4.39 -6.37 3.76
N PRO A 38 4.22 -6.89 2.54
CA PRO A 38 5.13 -6.65 1.41
C PRO A 38 5.07 -5.23 0.81
N LEU A 39 4.14 -4.39 1.24
CA LEU A 39 3.94 -3.03 0.72
C LEU A 39 4.06 -1.95 1.82
N ASP A 40 4.66 -2.30 2.97
CA ASP A 40 4.85 -1.40 4.10
C ASP A 40 5.50 -0.07 3.68
N GLY A 41 4.92 1.03 4.19
CA GLY A 41 5.38 2.39 3.96
C GLY A 41 4.85 3.04 2.67
N LEU A 42 4.21 2.28 1.77
CA LEU A 42 3.51 2.87 0.62
C LEU A 42 2.23 3.59 1.06
N LEU A 43 1.84 4.56 0.23
CA LEU A 43 0.58 5.29 0.35
C LEU A 43 -0.45 4.72 -0.63
N LEU A 44 -1.62 4.38 -0.13
CA LEU A 44 -2.78 4.02 -0.93
C LEU A 44 -3.63 5.25 -1.19
N ASP A 45 -3.86 5.60 -2.45
CA ASP A 45 -4.87 6.60 -2.81
C ASP A 45 -6.27 6.06 -2.51
N ILE A 46 -6.98 6.73 -1.62
CA ILE A 46 -8.35 6.40 -1.19
C ILE A 46 -9.35 7.47 -1.62
N THR A 47 -8.93 8.46 -2.42
CA THR A 47 -9.75 9.63 -2.80
C THR A 47 -11.04 9.21 -3.50
N ASP A 48 -10.94 8.34 -4.50
CA ASP A 48 -12.05 7.88 -5.33
C ASP A 48 -12.38 6.39 -5.11
N ARG A 49 -11.86 5.79 -4.03
CA ARG A 49 -12.10 4.37 -3.76
C ARG A 49 -13.51 4.14 -3.22
N PRO A 50 -14.14 2.99 -3.53
CA PRO A 50 -15.44 2.66 -2.97
C PRO A 50 -15.40 2.65 -1.44
N ALA A 51 -16.37 3.30 -0.80
CA ALA A 51 -16.48 3.37 0.67
C ALA A 51 -16.56 1.98 1.33
N ARG A 52 -16.92 0.94 0.57
CA ARG A 52 -16.86 -0.45 1.01
C ARG A 52 -15.42 -0.94 1.18
N GLU A 53 -14.56 -0.74 0.18
CA GLU A 53 -13.14 -1.13 0.26
C GLU A 53 -12.41 -0.36 1.36
N VAL A 54 -12.75 0.91 1.54
CA VAL A 54 -12.15 1.74 2.59
C VAL A 54 -12.55 1.26 4.00
N ARG A 55 -13.67 0.53 4.14
CA ARG A 55 -14.16 0.00 5.44
C ARG A 55 -13.84 -1.47 5.68
N GLU A 56 -13.89 -2.30 4.63
CA GLU A 56 -13.73 -3.76 4.74
C GLU A 56 -12.29 -4.21 4.43
N GLY A 57 -11.52 -3.38 3.73
CA GLY A 57 -10.17 -3.69 3.31
C GLY A 57 -10.03 -3.83 1.80
N VAL A 58 -8.77 -3.97 1.37
CA VAL A 58 -8.36 -3.90 -0.02
C VAL A 58 -7.28 -4.94 -0.31
N ALA A 59 -7.49 -5.74 -1.37
CA ALA A 59 -6.52 -6.71 -1.85
C ALA A 59 -5.70 -6.13 -3.01
N LEU A 60 -4.47 -5.68 -2.70
CA LEU A 60 -3.56 -5.02 -3.63
C LEU A 60 -2.67 -6.05 -4.34
N ARG A 61 -2.58 -5.98 -5.67
CA ARG A 61 -1.67 -6.85 -6.42
C ARG A 61 -0.22 -6.54 -6.07
N THR A 62 0.57 -7.57 -5.83
CA THR A 62 2.01 -7.44 -5.58
C THR A 62 2.71 -8.75 -5.90
N GLU A 63 3.84 -8.65 -6.57
CA GLU A 63 4.70 -9.81 -6.86
C GLU A 63 5.73 -10.07 -5.76
N ILE A 64 5.80 -9.18 -4.76
CA ILE A 64 6.74 -9.22 -3.63
C ILE A 64 6.17 -10.06 -2.47
N GLY A 65 4.84 -10.27 -2.45
CA GLY A 65 4.16 -11.08 -1.44
C GLY A 65 4.40 -12.58 -1.61
N ARG A 66 3.89 -13.38 -0.66
CA ARG A 66 4.07 -14.83 -0.58
C ARG A 66 3.77 -15.60 -1.87
N TYR A 67 2.79 -15.15 -2.65
CA TYR A 67 2.31 -15.83 -3.85
C TYR A 67 3.02 -15.40 -5.14
N GLY A 68 3.94 -14.43 -5.09
CA GLY A 68 4.67 -13.98 -6.26
C GLY A 68 3.76 -13.39 -7.34
N ALA A 69 4.11 -13.62 -8.60
CA ALA A 69 3.36 -13.10 -9.75
C ALA A 69 1.87 -13.50 -9.70
N GLY A 70 0.99 -12.49 -9.79
CA GLY A 70 -0.47 -12.66 -9.71
C GLY A 70 -1.04 -12.57 -8.29
N GLY A 71 -0.20 -12.68 -7.27
CA GLY A 71 -0.59 -12.60 -5.87
C GLY A 71 -1.07 -11.21 -5.42
N ARG A 72 -1.69 -11.19 -4.24
CA ARG A 72 -2.17 -9.97 -3.60
C ARG A 72 -1.81 -9.94 -2.12
N ALA A 73 -1.75 -8.74 -1.57
CA ALA A 73 -1.67 -8.50 -0.14
C ALA A 73 -2.96 -7.79 0.31
N LEU A 74 -3.63 -8.34 1.31
CA LEU A 74 -4.85 -7.79 1.91
C LEU A 74 -4.46 -6.80 3.01
N TYR A 75 -5.05 -5.61 2.94
CA TYR A 75 -4.89 -4.56 3.93
C TYR A 75 -6.25 -4.11 4.45
N VAL A 76 -6.39 -4.01 5.77
CA VAL A 76 -7.66 -3.64 6.44
C VAL A 76 -7.51 -2.30 7.16
N PRO A 77 -8.50 -1.41 7.13
CA PRO A 77 -8.42 -0.13 7.83
C PRO A 77 -8.25 -0.34 9.34
N ARG A 78 -7.29 0.37 9.92
CA ARG A 78 -7.14 0.45 11.37
C ARG A 78 -8.30 1.29 11.90
N GLY A 79 -9.20 0.68 12.67
CA GLY A 79 -10.45 1.30 13.15
C GLY A 79 -10.28 2.49 14.13
N ASP A 80 -9.07 3.03 14.29
CA ASP A 80 -8.74 4.12 15.21
C ASP A 80 -9.04 5.52 14.64
N GLY A 81 -9.66 5.60 13.46
CA GLY A 81 -9.94 6.85 12.76
C GLY A 81 -8.73 7.43 12.04
N GLY A 82 -7.56 6.78 12.14
CA GLY A 82 -6.38 7.07 11.34
C GLY A 82 -6.52 6.56 9.91
N ARG A 83 -5.78 7.17 8.98
CA ARG A 83 -5.66 6.68 7.60
C ARG A 83 -4.52 5.67 7.50
N ARG A 84 -4.63 4.56 8.24
CA ARG A 84 -3.68 3.45 8.21
C ARG A 84 -4.41 2.16 7.88
N PHE A 85 -3.81 1.36 7.02
CA PHE A 85 -4.32 0.03 6.72
C PHE A 85 -3.26 -1.00 7.11
N ASP A 86 -3.67 -1.94 7.94
CA ASP A 86 -2.80 -3.00 8.45
C ASP A 86 -2.85 -4.20 7.53
N TRP A 87 -1.69 -4.78 7.25
CA TRP A 87 -1.60 -6.03 6.52
C TRP A 87 -2.30 -7.16 7.29
N ALA A 88 -3.24 -7.84 6.62
CA ALA A 88 -4.02 -8.95 7.17
C ALA A 88 -3.60 -10.31 6.59
N GLY A 89 -2.69 -10.32 5.60
CA GLY A 89 -2.20 -11.54 4.96
C GLY A 89 -2.09 -11.40 3.45
N ASP A 90 -1.40 -12.36 2.83
CA ASP A 90 -1.36 -12.46 1.38
C ASP A 90 -2.46 -13.41 0.89
N THR A 91 -2.96 -13.18 -0.32
CA THR A 91 -3.93 -14.04 -1.01
C THR A 91 -3.42 -14.40 -2.41
N PRO A 92 -3.78 -15.57 -2.95
CA PRO A 92 -3.55 -15.91 -4.36
C PRO A 92 -4.19 -14.91 -5.33
#